data_AF-A0A2H5AW92-F1
#
_entry.id   AF-A0A2H5AW92-F1
#
_cell.length_a   1.000
_cell.length_b   1.000
_cell.length_c   1.000
_cell.angle_alpha   90.00
_cell.angle_beta   90.00
_cell.angle_gamma   90.00
#
_symmetry.space_group_name_H-M   'P 1'
#
loop_
_entity.id
_entity.type
_entity.pdbx_description
1 polymer ?
#
loop_
_entity_poly.entity_id
_entity_poly.type
_entity_poly.pdbx_seq_one_letter_code
_entity_poly.pdbx_strand_id
1 'polypeptide(L)'
;MSSVWTRPAIWWRLAIALSAGFGLITGQGSLVYFTVESNVIVLGYFLGAVYWMAKRNTVDAPAPRLRGAATLYITITGIVAHVLLNHGANPLPGLVEGSSADRLQHWSSFLLHYTTPIMVMIDWLCLKPRNASHWRDLPLWLAFPLGYAGLTLLRAALFPDFTNAYPYFFLDPTTKGYGWVGGQIALLTVEFIVLAAAVVGLDRLGTLVNRRLKPATREA
;
A
#
# COMPACT_ATOMS: atom_id res chain seq x y z
N MET A 1 -20.12 -12.19 25.25
CA MET A 1 -19.45 -11.15 24.43
C MET A 1 -20.04 -11.18 23.04
N SER A 2 -20.38 -10.04 22.43
CA SER A 2 -20.81 -10.00 21.03
C SER A 2 -19.72 -10.56 20.11
N SER A 3 -20.07 -11.41 19.16
CA SER A 3 -19.15 -11.92 18.14
C SER A 3 -18.50 -10.78 17.35
N VAL A 4 -17.21 -10.88 17.01
CA VAL A 4 -16.49 -9.92 16.16
C VAL A 4 -17.13 -9.78 14.77
N TRP A 5 -17.84 -10.79 14.30
CA TRP A 5 -18.56 -10.77 13.01
C TRP A 5 -19.70 -9.75 12.95
N THR A 6 -20.18 -9.25 14.11
CA THR A 6 -21.16 -8.15 14.15
C THR A 6 -20.50 -6.76 14.04
N ARG A 7 -19.17 -6.70 13.97
CA ARG A 7 -18.40 -5.44 13.96
C ARG A 7 -18.07 -5.03 12.52
N PRO A 8 -18.35 -3.78 12.10
CA PRO A 8 -18.02 -3.33 10.74
C PRO A 8 -16.54 -3.47 10.34
N ALA A 9 -15.62 -3.39 11.31
CA ALA A 9 -14.18 -3.46 11.06
C ALA A 9 -13.72 -4.76 10.39
N ILE A 10 -14.32 -5.92 10.72
CA ILE A 10 -13.91 -7.19 10.11
C ILE A 10 -14.37 -7.27 8.65
N TRP A 11 -15.56 -6.76 8.35
CA TRP A 11 -16.10 -6.69 6.99
C TRP A 11 -15.35 -5.71 6.12
N TRP A 12 -14.95 -4.54 6.66
CA TRP A 12 -14.10 -3.59 5.95
C TRP A 12 -12.76 -4.21 5.54
N ARG A 13 -12.13 -4.94 6.47
CA ARG A 13 -10.84 -5.61 6.21
C ARG A 13 -10.97 -6.78 5.25
N LEU A 14 -12.08 -7.51 5.32
CA LEU A 14 -12.41 -8.53 4.32
C LEU A 14 -12.60 -7.89 2.94
N ALA A 15 -13.28 -6.74 2.85
CA ALA A 15 -13.46 -6.02 1.60
C ALA A 15 -12.14 -5.53 1.01
N ILE A 16 -11.18 -5.07 1.83
CA ILE A 16 -9.82 -4.77 1.37
C ILE A 16 -9.16 -6.01 0.76
N ALA A 17 -9.21 -7.14 1.46
CA ALA A 17 -8.62 -8.39 0.98
C ALA A 17 -9.28 -8.84 -0.34
N LEU A 18 -10.61 -8.71 -0.47
CA LEU A 18 -11.32 -9.03 -1.70
C LEU A 18 -10.96 -8.08 -2.84
N SER A 19 -10.84 -6.77 -2.58
CA SER A 19 -10.42 -5.77 -3.58
C SER A 19 -9.01 -6.07 -4.11
N ALA A 20 -8.05 -6.27 -3.21
CA ALA A 20 -6.67 -6.62 -3.57
C ALA A 20 -6.60 -7.95 -4.31
N GLY A 21 -7.28 -8.99 -3.79
CA GLY A 21 -7.31 -10.33 -4.36
C GLY A 21 -7.93 -10.34 -5.76
N PHE A 22 -9.08 -9.68 -5.94
CA PHE A 22 -9.72 -9.61 -7.26
C PHE A 22 -8.84 -8.82 -8.25
N GLY A 23 -8.27 -7.69 -7.84
CA GLY A 23 -7.34 -6.94 -8.67
C GLY A 23 -6.14 -7.76 -9.12
N LEU A 24 -5.54 -8.55 -8.21
CA LEU A 24 -4.40 -9.42 -8.51
C LEU A 24 -4.78 -10.59 -9.43
N ILE A 25 -5.92 -11.24 -9.20
CA ILE A 25 -6.37 -12.43 -9.96
C ILE A 25 -6.81 -12.07 -11.37
N THR A 26 -7.47 -10.91 -11.54
CA THR A 26 -8.01 -10.49 -12.84
C THR A 26 -6.99 -9.73 -13.70
N GLY A 27 -5.90 -9.26 -13.08
CA GLY A 27 -4.81 -8.60 -13.77
C GLY A 27 -3.83 -9.56 -14.45
N GLN A 28 -2.96 -9.00 -15.28
CA GLN A 28 -1.86 -9.72 -15.96
C GLN A 28 -0.49 -9.27 -15.40
N GLY A 29 -0.49 -8.72 -14.19
CA GLY A 29 0.70 -8.18 -13.54
C GLY A 29 1.65 -9.28 -13.07
N SER A 30 2.96 -9.06 -13.23
CA SER A 30 4.01 -9.93 -12.70
C SER A 30 4.56 -9.38 -11.38
N LEU A 31 5.13 -10.26 -10.55
CA LEU A 31 5.85 -9.89 -9.32
C LEU A 31 7.07 -8.99 -9.56
N VAL A 32 7.45 -8.76 -10.83
CA VAL A 32 8.46 -7.77 -11.20
C VAL A 32 8.03 -6.33 -10.84
N TYR A 33 6.73 -6.05 -10.74
CA TYR A 33 6.20 -4.72 -10.45
C TYR A 33 5.97 -4.51 -8.96
N PHE A 34 6.42 -3.36 -8.44
CA PHE A 34 6.17 -2.93 -7.06
C PHE A 34 4.67 -2.91 -6.71
N THR A 35 3.82 -2.53 -7.68
CA THR A 35 2.36 -2.58 -7.53
C THR A 35 1.87 -3.97 -7.13
N VAL A 36 2.37 -5.02 -7.77
CA VAL A 36 1.94 -6.40 -7.52
C VAL A 36 2.49 -6.87 -6.17
N GLU A 37 3.77 -6.64 -5.89
CA GLU A 37 4.38 -7.01 -4.60
C GLU A 37 3.67 -6.34 -3.41
N SER A 38 3.42 -5.02 -3.50
CA SER A 38 2.73 -4.27 -2.44
C SER A 38 1.28 -4.73 -2.24
N ASN A 39 0.55 -5.03 -3.30
CA ASN A 39 -0.81 -5.57 -3.18
C ASN A 39 -0.83 -7.01 -2.63
N VAL A 40 0.18 -7.82 -2.93
CA VAL A 40 0.35 -9.15 -2.29
C VAL A 40 0.60 -9.01 -0.79
N ILE A 41 1.43 -8.05 -0.37
CA ILE A 41 1.65 -7.74 1.05
C ILE A 41 0.34 -7.30 1.71
N VAL A 42 -0.43 -6.41 1.07
CA VAL A 42 -1.74 -5.97 1.57
C VAL A 42 -2.70 -7.14 1.68
N LEU A 43 -2.83 -7.96 0.63
CA LEU A 43 -3.69 -9.14 0.64
C LEU A 43 -3.34 -10.08 1.79
N GLY A 44 -2.07 -10.45 1.92
CA GLY A 44 -1.58 -11.31 3.00
C GLY A 44 -1.84 -10.74 4.39
N TYR A 45 -1.55 -9.43 4.58
CA TYR A 45 -1.80 -8.76 5.85
C TYR A 45 -3.28 -8.76 6.22
N PHE A 46 -4.18 -8.37 5.31
CA PHE A 46 -5.61 -8.25 5.62
C PHE A 46 -6.32 -9.60 5.73
N LEU A 47 -5.91 -10.64 4.98
CA LEU A 47 -6.36 -12.02 5.23
C LEU A 47 -5.94 -12.49 6.63
N GLY A 48 -4.67 -12.26 7.00
CA GLY A 48 -4.17 -12.55 8.35
C GLY A 48 -4.93 -11.76 9.42
N ALA A 49 -5.24 -10.50 9.17
CA ALA A 49 -5.99 -9.65 10.08
C ALA A 49 -7.39 -10.21 10.32
N VAL A 50 -8.15 -10.53 9.27
CA VAL A 50 -9.48 -11.15 9.37
C VAL A 50 -9.41 -12.46 10.16
N TYR A 51 -8.47 -13.35 9.83
CA TYR A 51 -8.29 -14.62 10.53
C TYR A 51 -8.03 -14.44 12.03
N TRP A 52 -7.04 -13.61 12.39
CA TRP A 52 -6.65 -13.43 13.80
C TRP A 52 -7.69 -12.65 14.61
N MET A 53 -8.39 -11.71 14.00
CA MET A 53 -9.53 -11.01 14.61
C MET A 53 -10.66 -11.98 14.93
N ALA A 54 -11.03 -12.84 13.97
CA ALA A 54 -12.03 -13.90 14.15
C ALA A 54 -11.63 -14.86 15.27
N LYS A 55 -10.40 -15.39 15.20
CA LYS A 55 -9.85 -16.35 16.15
C LYS A 55 -9.76 -15.82 17.59
N ARG A 56 -9.43 -14.54 17.75
CA ARG A 56 -9.27 -13.88 19.06
C ARG A 56 -10.53 -13.13 19.51
N ASN A 57 -11.58 -13.14 18.70
CA ASN A 57 -12.81 -12.39 18.91
C ASN A 57 -12.58 -10.90 19.27
N THR A 58 -11.71 -10.22 18.51
CA THR A 58 -11.30 -8.82 18.76
C THR A 58 -11.34 -7.98 17.49
N VAL A 59 -11.55 -6.68 17.63
CA VAL A 59 -11.50 -5.71 16.51
C VAL A 59 -10.09 -5.16 16.25
N ASP A 60 -9.15 -5.41 17.16
CA ASP A 60 -7.78 -4.91 17.03
C ASP A 60 -7.02 -5.75 15.99
N ALA A 61 -6.53 -5.09 14.94
CA ALA A 61 -5.70 -5.72 13.93
C ALA A 61 -4.41 -6.29 14.55
N PRO A 62 -3.94 -7.48 14.12
CA PRO A 62 -2.65 -8.00 14.54
C PRO A 62 -1.50 -7.19 13.92
N ALA A 63 -0.30 -7.34 14.48
CA ALA A 63 0.96 -6.83 13.94
C ALA A 63 0.86 -5.38 13.41
N PRO A 64 0.52 -4.41 14.27
CA PRO A 64 0.13 -3.09 13.79
C PRO A 64 1.30 -2.25 13.22
N ARG A 65 2.56 -2.61 13.51
CA ARG A 65 3.74 -2.09 12.81
C ARG A 65 3.78 -2.54 11.34
N LEU A 66 3.37 -3.77 11.05
CA LEU A 66 3.28 -4.29 9.68
C LEU A 66 2.10 -3.65 8.93
N ARG A 67 1.00 -3.35 9.63
CA ARG A 67 -0.11 -2.55 9.08
C ARG A 67 0.35 -1.20 8.56
N GLY A 68 1.18 -0.50 9.34
CA GLY A 68 1.76 0.79 8.95
C GLY A 68 2.66 0.66 7.72
N ALA A 69 3.49 -0.39 7.66
CA ALA A 69 4.31 -0.70 6.48
C ALA A 69 3.45 -0.95 5.24
N ALA A 70 2.43 -1.82 5.34
CA ALA A 70 1.51 -2.10 4.24
C ALA A 70 0.77 -0.85 3.76
N THR A 71 0.42 0.04 4.69
CA THR A 71 -0.19 1.34 4.38
C THR A 71 0.78 2.23 3.59
N LEU A 72 2.04 2.33 4.04
CA LEU A 72 3.05 3.10 3.30
C LEU A 72 3.22 2.55 1.87
N TYR A 73 3.38 1.24 1.71
CA TYR A 73 3.66 0.63 0.40
C TYR A 73 2.51 0.83 -0.57
N ILE A 74 1.27 0.64 -0.10
CA ILE A 74 0.10 0.80 -0.97
C ILE A 74 -0.18 2.28 -1.29
N THR A 75 0.15 3.20 -0.37
CA THR A 75 0.11 4.65 -0.64
C THR A 75 1.14 5.04 -1.69
N ILE A 76 2.37 4.51 -1.62
CA ILE A 76 3.39 4.71 -2.66
C ILE A 76 2.85 4.23 -4.02
N THR A 77 2.28 3.02 -4.07
CA THR A 77 1.69 2.45 -5.29
C THR A 77 0.65 3.37 -5.91
N GLY A 78 -0.30 3.89 -5.12
CA GLY A 78 -1.33 4.81 -5.64
C GLY A 78 -0.76 6.14 -6.14
N ILE A 79 0.16 6.75 -5.38
CA ILE A 79 0.75 8.05 -5.74
C ILE A 79 1.63 7.93 -6.99
N VAL A 80 2.55 6.96 -7.02
CA VAL A 80 3.45 6.76 -8.15
C VAL A 80 2.65 6.44 -9.41
N ALA A 81 1.65 5.56 -9.32
CA ALA A 81 0.82 5.24 -10.48
C ALA A 81 0.05 6.46 -10.99
N HIS A 82 -0.59 7.23 -10.12
CA HIS A 82 -1.41 8.36 -10.56
C HIS A 82 -0.57 9.54 -11.05
N VAL A 83 0.44 9.94 -10.28
CA VAL A 83 1.21 11.17 -10.54
C VAL A 83 2.34 10.93 -11.52
N LEU A 84 3.14 9.87 -11.31
CA LEU A 84 4.37 9.66 -12.06
C LEU A 84 4.13 8.88 -13.36
N LEU A 85 3.27 7.86 -13.33
CA LEU A 85 3.03 7.01 -14.50
C LEU A 85 1.87 7.51 -15.38
N ASN A 86 0.77 7.94 -14.77
CA ASN A 86 -0.42 8.38 -15.50
C ASN A 86 -0.52 9.91 -15.66
N HIS A 87 0.43 10.68 -15.13
CA HIS A 87 0.46 12.14 -15.21
C HIS A 87 -0.85 12.83 -14.78
N GLY A 88 -1.53 12.28 -13.77
CA GLY A 88 -2.79 12.80 -13.23
C GLY A 88 -4.03 12.51 -14.09
N ALA A 89 -3.92 11.64 -15.10
CA ALA A 89 -5.07 11.29 -15.95
C ALA A 89 -6.22 10.67 -15.13
N ASN A 90 -7.45 10.96 -15.56
CA ASN A 90 -8.65 10.39 -14.96
C ASN A 90 -8.74 8.87 -15.27
N PRO A 91 -8.75 7.99 -14.26
CA PRO A 91 -8.77 6.55 -14.48
C PRO A 91 -10.17 5.98 -14.80
N LEU A 92 -11.24 6.79 -14.67
CA LEU A 92 -12.62 6.31 -14.74
C LEU A 92 -13.11 5.91 -16.15
N PRO A 93 -12.77 6.61 -17.26
CA PRO A 93 -13.30 6.27 -18.59
C PRO A 93 -12.99 4.82 -19.01
N GLY A 94 -11.79 4.32 -18.71
CA GLY A 94 -11.39 2.95 -19.03
C GLY A 94 -12.24 1.86 -18.37
N LEU A 95 -12.97 2.18 -17.30
CA LEU A 95 -13.81 1.21 -16.59
C LEU A 95 -15.05 0.78 -17.38
N VAL A 96 -15.48 1.60 -18.35
CA VAL A 96 -16.70 1.40 -19.14
C VAL A 96 -16.43 1.30 -20.64
N GLU A 97 -15.28 1.79 -21.10
CA GLU A 97 -14.88 1.79 -22.51
C GLU A 97 -14.03 0.55 -22.88
N GLY A 98 -14.01 0.19 -24.16
CA GLY A 98 -13.20 -0.92 -24.69
C GLY A 98 -13.91 -2.27 -24.68
N SER A 99 -13.18 -3.33 -25.07
CA SER A 99 -13.69 -4.70 -25.07
C SER A 99 -13.92 -5.22 -23.65
N SER A 100 -14.58 -6.38 -23.51
CA SER A 100 -14.75 -7.01 -22.19
C SER A 100 -13.41 -7.36 -21.52
N ALA A 101 -12.39 -7.70 -22.32
CA ALA A 101 -11.05 -7.97 -21.81
C ALA A 101 -10.35 -6.68 -21.35
N ASP A 102 -10.45 -5.60 -22.12
CA ASP A 102 -9.86 -4.30 -21.76
C ASP A 102 -10.47 -3.76 -20.48
N ARG A 103 -11.81 -3.81 -20.37
CA ARG A 103 -12.51 -3.39 -19.15
C ARG A 103 -12.07 -4.18 -17.94
N LEU A 104 -11.94 -5.50 -18.05
CA LEU A 104 -11.46 -6.33 -16.94
C LEU A 104 -10.07 -5.87 -16.46
N GLN A 105 -9.20 -5.50 -17.40
CA GLN A 105 -7.86 -5.03 -17.09
C GLN A 105 -7.83 -3.63 -16.48
N HIS A 106 -8.69 -2.72 -16.97
CA HIS A 106 -8.87 -1.42 -16.36
C HIS A 106 -9.43 -1.53 -14.94
N TRP A 107 -10.36 -2.46 -14.69
CA TRP A 107 -10.85 -2.75 -13.35
C TRP A 107 -9.77 -3.31 -12.43
N SER A 108 -8.98 -4.27 -12.90
CA SER A 108 -7.82 -4.77 -12.15
C SER A 108 -6.88 -3.63 -11.76
N SER A 109 -6.47 -2.81 -12.74
CA SER A 109 -5.59 -1.67 -12.51
C SER A 109 -6.20 -0.66 -11.53
N PHE A 110 -7.49 -0.36 -11.67
CA PHE A 110 -8.18 0.57 -10.78
C PHE A 110 -8.25 0.07 -9.33
N LEU A 111 -8.50 -1.22 -9.14
CA LEU A 111 -8.51 -1.83 -7.80
C LEU A 111 -7.13 -1.79 -7.14
N LEU A 112 -6.06 -2.08 -7.90
CA LEU A 112 -4.69 -2.15 -7.38
C LEU A 112 -4.05 -0.78 -7.12
N HIS A 113 -4.44 0.24 -7.88
CA HIS A 113 -3.84 1.59 -7.82
C HIS A 113 -4.72 2.65 -7.16
N TYR A 114 -6.03 2.41 -6.98
CA TYR A 114 -6.94 3.40 -6.39
C TYR A 114 -7.79 2.81 -5.26
N THR A 115 -8.65 1.82 -5.56
CA THR A 115 -9.61 1.32 -4.57
C THR A 115 -8.93 0.74 -3.34
N THR A 116 -7.99 -0.20 -3.53
CA THR A 116 -7.27 -0.84 -2.42
C THR A 116 -6.44 0.18 -1.62
N PRO A 117 -5.59 1.03 -2.24
CA PRO A 117 -4.90 2.10 -1.50
C PRO A 117 -5.82 2.97 -0.65
N ILE A 118 -6.92 3.47 -1.22
CA ILE A 118 -7.87 4.34 -0.51
C ILE A 118 -8.50 3.59 0.67
N MET A 119 -8.94 2.35 0.47
CA MET A 119 -9.56 1.56 1.53
C MET A 119 -8.59 1.26 2.67
N VAL A 120 -7.32 0.98 2.37
CA VAL A 120 -6.27 0.76 3.37
C VAL A 120 -5.96 2.03 4.14
N MET A 121 -5.87 3.18 3.46
CA MET A 121 -5.68 4.47 4.12
C MET A 121 -6.85 4.79 5.08
N ILE A 122 -8.09 4.54 4.66
CA ILE A 122 -9.28 4.71 5.51
C ILE A 122 -9.24 3.73 6.70
N ASP A 123 -8.92 2.45 6.48
CA ASP A 123 -8.76 1.48 7.57
C ASP A 123 -7.75 2.03 8.58
N TRP A 124 -6.57 2.40 8.12
CA TRP A 124 -5.46 2.85 8.95
C TRP A 124 -5.78 4.14 9.73
N LEU A 125 -6.44 5.12 9.11
CA LEU A 125 -6.84 6.37 9.78
C LEU A 125 -8.00 6.19 10.79
N CYS A 126 -8.94 5.29 10.50
CA CYS A 126 -10.22 5.24 11.22
C CYS A 126 -10.34 4.04 12.18
N LEU A 127 -9.64 2.92 11.93
CA LEU A 127 -9.81 1.66 12.66
C LEU A 127 -8.61 1.30 13.54
N LYS A 128 -8.89 0.56 14.62
CA LYS A 128 -7.91 0.16 15.63
C LYS A 128 -6.96 -0.96 15.17
N PRO A 129 -5.76 -1.06 15.75
CA PRO A 129 -5.18 -0.18 16.77
C PRO A 129 -4.58 1.10 16.15
N ARG A 130 -4.57 2.18 16.92
CA ARG A 130 -3.95 3.48 16.58
C ARG A 130 -2.67 3.71 17.39
N ASN A 131 -1.76 4.53 16.89
CA ASN A 131 -0.42 4.87 17.45
C ASN A 131 0.53 3.68 17.59
N ALA A 132 0.37 2.68 16.74
CA ALA A 132 1.29 1.56 16.75
C ALA A 132 2.58 1.84 15.97
N SER A 133 2.59 2.91 15.16
CA SER A 133 3.70 3.27 14.30
C SER A 133 4.69 4.17 15.04
N HIS A 134 5.95 3.78 15.06
CA HIS A 134 7.03 4.55 15.68
C HIS A 134 7.99 5.10 14.63
N TRP A 135 8.62 6.25 14.93
CA TRP A 135 9.69 6.80 14.08
C TRP A 135 10.85 5.84 13.85
N ARG A 136 11.08 4.93 14.80
CA ARG A 136 12.10 3.86 14.71
C ARG A 136 11.75 2.79 13.66
N ASP A 137 10.50 2.77 13.16
CA ASP A 137 10.05 1.81 12.15
C ASP A 137 10.39 2.27 10.73
N LEU A 138 10.65 3.56 10.52
CA LEU A 138 10.92 4.14 9.19
C LEU A 138 12.03 3.41 8.43
N PRO A 139 13.22 3.15 9.00
CA PRO A 139 14.27 2.42 8.29
C PRO A 139 13.83 1.03 7.84
N LEU A 140 13.09 0.31 8.69
CA LEU A 140 12.57 -1.02 8.37
C LEU A 140 11.51 -0.97 7.26
N TRP A 141 10.67 0.06 7.27
CA TRP A 141 9.67 0.25 6.22
C TRP A 141 10.32 0.63 4.88
N LEU A 142 11.34 1.50 4.90
CA LEU A 142 12.06 1.88 3.68
C LEU A 142 12.93 0.75 3.11
N ALA A 143 13.26 -0.26 3.90
CA ALA A 143 14.01 -1.42 3.43
C ALA A 143 13.30 -2.13 2.26
N PHE A 144 11.96 -2.16 2.25
CA PHE A 144 11.21 -2.78 1.16
C PHE A 144 11.31 -2.02 -0.17
N PRO A 145 10.91 -0.73 -0.30
CA PRO A 145 11.04 -0.01 -1.56
C PRO A 145 12.48 0.17 -2.04
N LEU A 146 13.44 0.34 -1.11
CA LEU A 146 14.86 0.39 -1.48
C LEU A 146 15.39 -0.98 -1.92
N GLY A 147 14.96 -2.05 -1.23
CA GLY A 147 15.24 -3.42 -1.61
C GLY A 147 14.68 -3.74 -3.00
N TYR A 148 13.46 -3.31 -3.30
CA TYR A 148 12.84 -3.45 -4.62
C TYR A 148 13.68 -2.78 -5.71
N ALA A 149 14.11 -1.54 -5.50
CA ALA A 149 14.97 -0.84 -6.45
C ALA A 149 16.31 -1.57 -6.65
N GLY A 150 16.96 -1.98 -5.56
CA GLY A 150 18.22 -2.74 -5.60
C GLY A 150 18.08 -4.09 -6.30
N LEU A 151 17.03 -4.86 -6.00
CA LEU A 151 16.75 -6.14 -6.64
C LEU A 151 16.40 -5.99 -8.12
N THR A 152 15.69 -4.92 -8.49
CA THR A 152 15.40 -4.61 -9.89
C THR A 152 16.68 -4.35 -10.67
N LEU A 153 17.57 -3.50 -10.16
CA LEU A 153 18.86 -3.21 -10.78
C LEU A 153 19.76 -4.46 -10.82
N LEU A 154 19.82 -5.22 -9.73
CA LEU A 154 20.61 -6.45 -9.65
C LEU A 154 20.10 -7.50 -10.64
N ARG A 155 18.78 -7.72 -10.71
CA ARG A 155 18.18 -8.64 -11.68
C ARG A 155 18.53 -8.22 -13.11
N ALA A 156 18.39 -6.95 -13.44
CA ALA A 156 18.71 -6.44 -14.77
C ALA A 156 20.20 -6.61 -15.13
N ALA A 157 21.10 -6.45 -14.16
CA ALA A 157 22.54 -6.68 -14.36
C ALA A 157 22.89 -8.17 -14.54
N LEU A 158 22.22 -9.07 -13.80
CA LEU A 158 22.47 -10.51 -13.86
C LEU A 158 21.78 -11.20 -15.04
N PHE A 159 20.63 -10.66 -15.48
CA PHE A 159 19.82 -11.21 -16.55
C PHE A 159 19.45 -10.11 -17.57
N PRO A 160 20.41 -9.67 -18.40
CA PRO A 160 20.19 -8.57 -19.35
C PRO A 160 19.08 -8.85 -20.37
N ASP A 161 18.90 -10.11 -20.75
CA ASP A 161 17.88 -10.54 -21.71
C ASP A 161 16.50 -10.77 -21.07
N PHE A 162 16.35 -10.49 -19.77
CA PHE A 162 15.06 -10.62 -19.09
C PHE A 162 14.05 -9.63 -19.66
N THR A 163 12.93 -10.14 -20.17
CA THR A 163 11.83 -9.30 -20.67
C THR A 163 11.38 -8.34 -19.57
N ASN A 164 11.35 -7.04 -19.89
CA ASN A 164 11.04 -5.99 -18.91
C ASN A 164 12.07 -5.92 -17.76
N ALA A 165 13.37 -5.92 -18.11
CA ALA A 165 14.49 -5.78 -17.17
C ALA A 165 14.28 -4.62 -16.18
N TYR A 166 13.75 -3.48 -16.66
CA TYR A 166 13.38 -2.33 -15.85
C TYR A 166 11.88 -2.02 -15.98
N PRO A 167 11.05 -2.36 -14.96
CA PRO A 167 9.60 -2.13 -15.00
C PRO A 167 9.19 -0.66 -14.96
N TYR A 168 10.11 0.21 -14.59
CA TYR A 168 9.88 1.64 -14.46
C TYR A 168 11.01 2.43 -15.11
N PHE A 169 10.66 3.46 -15.89
CA PHE A 169 11.63 4.28 -16.62
C PHE A 169 12.64 4.97 -15.69
N PHE A 170 12.26 5.28 -14.45
CA PHE A 170 13.15 5.92 -13.46
C PHE A 170 14.17 4.97 -12.82
N LEU A 171 14.06 3.66 -13.08
CA LEU A 171 15.06 2.65 -12.74
C LEU A 171 15.90 2.22 -13.94
N ASP A 172 15.58 2.72 -15.14
CA ASP A 172 16.22 2.32 -16.39
C ASP A 172 17.43 3.23 -16.72
N PRO A 173 18.67 2.70 -16.66
CA PRO A 173 19.88 3.46 -16.96
C PRO A 173 20.19 3.55 -18.46
N THR A 174 19.44 2.87 -19.34
CA THR A 174 19.79 2.74 -20.77
C THR A 174 19.89 4.08 -21.50
N THR A 175 19.07 5.06 -21.11
CA THR A 175 19.01 6.38 -21.76
C THR A 175 19.82 7.46 -21.03
N LYS A 176 19.84 7.44 -19.69
CA LYS A 176 20.41 8.52 -18.86
C LYS A 176 21.56 8.07 -17.95
N GLY A 177 21.92 6.79 -17.99
CA GLY A 177 22.99 6.19 -17.19
C GLY A 177 22.63 6.00 -15.71
N TYR A 178 23.49 5.24 -15.02
CA TYR A 178 23.32 4.90 -13.60
C TYR A 178 23.40 6.11 -12.66
N GLY A 179 24.11 7.18 -13.05
CA GLY A 179 24.16 8.42 -12.26
C GLY A 179 22.79 9.08 -12.14
N TRP A 180 22.03 9.13 -13.25
CA TRP A 180 20.66 9.66 -13.22
C TRP A 180 19.71 8.77 -12.42
N VAL A 181 19.79 7.44 -12.60
CA VAL A 181 18.99 6.47 -11.82
C VAL A 181 19.28 6.61 -10.32
N GLY A 182 20.55 6.74 -9.93
CA GLY A 182 20.93 7.00 -8.53
C GLY A 182 20.29 8.27 -7.98
N GLY A 183 20.23 9.34 -8.78
CA GLY A 183 19.52 10.57 -8.43
C GLY A 183 18.01 10.39 -8.26
N GLN A 184 17.36 9.61 -9.14
CA GLN A 184 15.93 9.28 -9.01
C GLN A 184 15.64 8.46 -7.76
N ILE A 185 16.47 7.46 -7.46
CA ILE A 185 16.35 6.66 -6.23
C ILE A 185 16.51 7.55 -5.00
N ALA A 186 17.49 8.46 -4.99
CA ALA A 186 17.67 9.40 -3.88
C ALA A 186 16.45 10.31 -3.68
N LEU A 187 15.88 10.86 -4.76
CA LEU A 187 14.67 11.68 -4.71
C LEU A 187 13.47 10.89 -4.17
N LEU A 188 13.19 9.71 -4.74
CA LEU A 188 12.11 8.84 -4.28
C LEU A 188 12.30 8.42 -2.81
N THR A 189 13.55 8.21 -2.38
CA THR A 189 13.84 7.91 -0.96
C THR A 189 13.41 9.04 -0.05
N VAL A 190 13.71 10.30 -0.42
CA VAL A 190 13.27 11.48 0.33
C VAL A 190 11.74 11.56 0.37
N GLU A 191 11.08 11.37 -0.78
CA GLU A 191 9.62 11.37 -0.86
C GLU A 191 8.99 10.27 0.00
N PHE A 192 9.56 9.06 -0.01
CA PHE A 192 9.09 7.95 0.82
C PHE A 192 9.36 8.17 2.31
N ILE A 193 10.45 8.85 2.68
CA ILE A 193 10.68 9.30 4.06
C ILE A 193 9.57 10.28 4.47
N VAL A 194 9.21 11.23 3.62
CA VAL A 194 8.13 12.20 3.89
C VAL A 194 6.79 11.49 4.02
N LEU A 195 6.46 10.53 3.14
CA LEU A 195 5.25 9.74 3.24
C LEU A 195 5.24 8.87 4.51
N ALA A 196 6.34 8.20 4.84
CA ALA A 196 6.46 7.41 6.05
C ALA A 196 6.30 8.28 7.31
N ALA A 197 6.87 9.49 7.28
CA ALA A 197 6.69 10.48 8.33
C ALA A 197 5.24 10.96 8.44
N ALA A 198 4.56 11.17 7.31
CA ALA A 198 3.13 11.52 7.29
C ALA A 198 2.28 10.38 7.87
N VAL A 199 2.56 9.13 7.52
CA VAL A 199 1.94 7.95 8.13
C VAL A 199 2.20 7.95 9.65
N VAL A 200 3.43 8.05 10.14
CA VAL A 200 3.65 8.08 11.61
C VAL A 200 2.98 9.30 12.29
N GLY A 201 3.00 10.46 11.64
CA GLY A 201 2.42 11.71 12.14
C GLY A 201 0.90 11.67 12.25
N LEU A 202 0.21 11.21 11.20
CA LEU A 202 -1.25 11.12 11.16
C LEU A 202 -1.79 10.07 12.16
N ASP A 203 -1.06 8.98 12.38
CA ASP A 203 -1.41 7.97 13.40
C ASP A 203 -1.51 8.61 14.79
N ARG A 204 -0.48 9.41 15.11
CA ARG A 204 -0.32 10.12 16.38
C ARG A 204 -1.33 11.25 16.55
N LEU A 205 -1.53 12.06 15.52
CA LEU A 205 -2.45 13.20 15.55
C LEU A 205 -3.89 12.77 15.81
N GLY A 206 -4.39 11.76 15.10
CA GLY A 206 -5.78 11.35 15.27
C GLY A 206 -6.08 10.76 16.65
N THR A 207 -5.06 10.33 17.39
CA THR A 207 -5.22 9.90 18.78
C THR A 207 -5.20 11.06 19.77
N LEU A 208 -4.36 12.07 19.52
CA LEU A 208 -4.40 13.31 20.30
C LEU A 208 -5.78 13.96 20.22
N VAL A 209 -6.37 14.01 19.02
CA VAL A 209 -7.73 14.52 18.81
C VAL A 209 -8.76 13.67 19.56
N ASN A 210 -8.73 12.34 19.42
CA ASN A 210 -9.66 11.45 20.13
C ASN A 210 -9.53 11.52 21.67
N ARG A 211 -8.32 11.78 22.20
CA ARG A 211 -8.11 11.99 23.64
C ARG A 211 -8.72 13.31 24.12
N ARG A 212 -8.64 14.39 23.33
CA ARG A 212 -9.24 15.68 23.66
C ARG A 212 -10.77 15.66 23.58
N LEU A 213 -11.33 14.88 22.66
CA LEU A 213 -12.78 14.74 22.47
C LEU A 213 -13.47 13.79 23.48
N LYS A 214 -12.70 13.05 24.29
CA LYS A 214 -13.21 12.38 25.48
C LYS A 214 -12.85 13.21 26.70
N PRO A 215 -13.74 14.11 27.18
CA PRO A 215 -13.54 14.71 28.50
C PRO A 215 -13.46 13.58 29.51
N ALA A 216 -12.57 13.69 30.50
CA ALA A 216 -12.61 12.82 31.66
C ALA A 216 -14.06 12.82 32.18
N THR A 217 -14.71 11.67 32.14
CA THR A 217 -15.82 11.39 33.04
C THR A 217 -15.25 11.68 34.43
N ARG A 218 -15.57 12.86 34.96
CA ARG A 218 -15.36 13.19 36.35
C ARG A 218 -16.16 12.15 37.12
N GLU A 219 -15.46 11.18 37.70
CA GLU A 219 -16.01 10.40 38.80
C GLU A 219 -16.39 11.40 39.89
N ALA A 220 -17.69 11.51 40.13
CA ALA A 220 -18.31 12.15 41.28
C ALA A 220 -19.28 11.12 41.86
#